data_AF-A0A443SNT7-F1
#
_entry.id   AF-A0A443SNT7-F1
#
_cell.length_a   1.000
_cell.length_b   1.000
_cell.length_c   1.000
_cell.angle_alpha   90.00
_cell.angle_beta   90.00
_cell.angle_gamma   90.00
#
_symmetry.space_group_name_H-M   'P 1'
#
loop_
_entity.id
_entity.type
_entity.pdbx_description
1 polymer ?
#
loop_
_entity_poly.entity_id
_entity_poly.type
_entity_poly.pdbx_seq_one_letter_code
_entity_poly.pdbx_strand_id
1 'polypeptide(L)' 'MQRSRKIGSKCSFSSDCASGCCLLKREAKVRRCERKAVKGEKCSLAQVKADLYVDACPCVSGIDYCPLSTAICTK' A
#
# COMPACT_ATOMS: atom_id res chain seq x y z
N MET A 1 8.49 3.58 20.80
CA MET A 1 7.27 2.76 20.69
C MET A 1 6.60 3.05 19.34
N GLN A 2 6.98 2.38 18.24
CA GLN A 2 6.24 2.54 16.98
C GLN A 2 4.90 1.82 17.11
N ARG A 3 3.82 2.59 17.21
CA ARG A 3 2.44 2.06 17.24
C ARG A 3 2.04 1.65 15.83
N SER A 4 2.60 0.54 15.37
CA SER A 4 2.25 -0.09 14.11
C SER A 4 0.78 -0.52 14.15
N ARG A 5 -0.09 0.24 13.48
CA ARG A 5 -1.54 -0.01 13.37
C ARG A 5 -1.80 -1.26 12.54
N LYS A 6 -2.89 -1.96 12.87
CA LYS A 6 -3.35 -3.16 12.16
C LYS A 6 -4.00 -2.80 10.82
N ILE A 7 -4.00 -3.76 9.90
CA ILE A 7 -4.76 -3.70 8.63
C ILE A 7 -6.22 -3.32 8.92
N GLY A 8 -6.79 -2.44 8.10
CA GLY A 8 -8.13 -1.86 8.25
C GLY A 8 -8.18 -0.60 9.12
N SER A 9 -7.14 -0.30 9.90
CA SER A 9 -7.10 0.91 10.76
C SER A 9 -6.87 2.17 9.94
N LYS A 10 -7.44 3.31 10.36
CA LYS A 10 -7.12 4.61 9.75
C LYS A 10 -5.63 4.93 9.91
N CYS A 11 -5.00 5.35 8.83
CA CYS A 11 -3.58 5.73 8.78
C CYS A 11 -3.40 7.11 8.15
N SER A 12 -2.31 7.79 8.51
CA SER A 12 -1.89 9.03 7.85
C SER A 12 -0.71 8.77 6.92
N PHE A 13 0.22 7.93 7.37
CA PHE A 13 1.44 7.57 6.65
C PHE A 13 1.63 6.06 6.63
N SER A 14 2.46 5.56 5.71
CA SER A 14 2.82 4.14 5.66
C SER A 14 3.50 3.64 6.94
N SER A 15 4.31 4.50 7.56
CA SER A 15 4.99 4.24 8.84
C SER A 15 4.05 4.05 10.02
N ASP A 16 2.79 4.51 9.93
CA ASP A 16 1.77 4.19 10.93
C ASP A 16 1.38 2.71 10.90
N CYS A 17 1.50 2.02 9.76
CA CYS A 17 0.95 0.68 9.56
C CYS A 17 2.00 -0.39 9.85
N ALA A 18 1.59 -1.48 10.52
CA ALA A 18 2.44 -2.66 10.70
C ALA A 18 2.89 -3.28 9.37
N SER A 19 2.01 -3.23 8.37
CA SER A 19 2.31 -3.69 7.02
C SER A 19 3.29 -2.77 6.27
N GLY A 20 3.50 -1.55 6.74
CA GLY A 20 4.20 -0.51 5.98
C GLY A 20 3.49 -0.20 4.66
N CYS A 21 2.16 -0.16 4.65
CA CYS A 21 1.39 0.41 3.55
C CYS A 21 0.13 1.11 4.07
N CYS A 22 -0.03 2.37 3.69
CA CYS A 22 -1.25 3.15 3.90
C CYS A 22 -1.95 3.36 2.55
N LEU A 23 -3.15 2.81 2.42
CA LEU A 23 -3.96 2.86 1.20
C LEU A 23 -5.04 3.92 1.32
N LEU A 24 -5.06 4.87 0.38
CA LEU A 24 -6.17 5.79 0.18
C LEU A 24 -7.18 5.16 -0.79
N LYS A 25 -8.34 4.76 -0.28
CA LYS A 25 -9.47 4.37 -1.14
C LYS A 25 -10.15 5.64 -1.64
N ARG A 26 -10.03 5.93 -2.94
CA ARG A 26 -10.66 7.11 -3.57
C ARG A 26 -12.19 7.07 -3.43
N GLU A 27 -12.79 5.91 -3.61
CA GLU A 27 -14.23 5.70 -3.48
C GLU A 27 -14.77 6.11 -2.11
N ALA A 28 -14.06 5.72 -1.05
CA ALA A 28 -14.47 6.03 0.32
C ALA A 28 -13.90 7.36 0.84
N LYS A 29 -12.94 7.98 0.12
CA LYS A 29 -12.08 9.07 0.61
C LYS A 29 -11.45 8.80 1.99
N VAL A 30 -11.23 7.52 2.34
CA VAL A 30 -10.64 7.12 3.63
C VAL A 30 -9.28 6.46 3.40
N ARG A 31 -8.32 6.82 4.25
CA ARG A 31 -7.01 6.18 4.34
C ARG A 31 -7.07 5.06 5.36
N ARG A 32 -6.69 3.85 4.96
CA ARG A 32 -6.63 2.68 5.83
C ARG A 32 -5.36 1.88 5.58
N CYS A 33 -4.80 1.31 6.65
CA CYS A 33 -3.70 0.36 6.52
C CYS A 33 -4.19 -0.84 5.73
N GLU A 34 -3.44 -1.22 4.72
CA GLU A 34 -3.75 -2.41 3.93
C GLU A 34 -2.52 -3.31 3.89
N ARG A 35 -2.71 -4.58 3.55
CA ARG A 35 -1.58 -5.47 3.26
C ARG A 35 -0.91 -5.04 1.96
N LYS A 36 0.41 -5.23 1.88
CA LYS A 36 1.14 -5.11 0.62
C LYS A 36 0.66 -6.18 -0.35
N ALA A 37 0.71 -5.87 -1.64
CA ALA A 37 0.34 -6.82 -2.68
C ALA A 37 1.32 -7.99 -2.67
N VAL A 38 0.79 -9.21 -2.73
CA VAL A 38 1.61 -10.43 -2.82
C VAL A 38 1.76 -10.85 -4.29
N LYS A 39 2.67 -11.77 -4.58
CA LYS A 39 2.87 -12.31 -5.93
C LYS A 39 1.55 -12.70 -6.58
N GLY A 40 1.28 -12.15 -7.77
CA GLY A 40 0.04 -12.34 -8.53
C GLY A 40 -1.10 -11.37 -8.18
N GLU A 41 -0.98 -10.56 -7.12
CA GLU A 41 -1.94 -9.49 -6.83
C GLU A 41 -1.60 -8.18 -7.54
N LYS A 42 -2.62 -7.34 -7.72
CA LYS A 42 -2.46 -6.01 -8.27
C LYS A 42 -1.70 -5.12 -7.29
N CYS A 43 -0.70 -4.43 -7.82
CA CYS A 43 0.08 -3.42 -7.12
C CYS A 43 -0.06 -2.08 -7.83
N SER A 44 0.23 -1.00 -7.11
CA SER A 44 0.25 0.34 -7.72
C SER A 44 1.47 1.11 -7.23
N LEU A 45 2.12 1.78 -8.19
CA LEU A 45 3.16 2.76 -7.95
C LEU A 45 2.60 4.18 -7.82
N ALA A 46 1.28 4.34 -7.87
CA ALA A 46 0.61 5.63 -7.71
C ALA A 46 0.66 6.08 -6.24
N GLN A 47 1.83 6.57 -5.84
CA GLN A 47 2.07 7.21 -4.56
C GLN A 47 1.69 8.69 -4.64
N VAL A 48 0.88 9.16 -3.69
CA VAL A 48 0.50 10.58 -3.59
C VAL A 48 1.46 11.34 -2.69
N LYS A 49 1.79 10.83 -1.49
CA LYS A 49 2.65 11.54 -0.52
C LYS A 49 3.12 10.64 0.62
N ALA A 50 4.41 10.67 0.97
CA ALA A 50 4.98 9.99 2.15
C ALA A 50 4.50 8.52 2.31
N ASP A 51 4.70 7.73 1.25
CA ASP A 51 4.27 6.34 1.11
C ASP A 51 2.75 6.11 1.25
N LEU A 52 1.93 7.12 0.94
CA LEU A 52 0.50 6.97 0.74
C LEU A 52 0.22 6.54 -0.70
N TYR A 53 -0.35 5.35 -0.86
CA TYR A 53 -0.71 4.79 -2.15
C TYR A 53 -2.20 4.92 -2.41
N VAL A 54 -2.58 5.01 -3.69
CA VAL A 54 -3.98 5.14 -4.10
C VAL A 54 -4.38 3.90 -4.90
N ASP A 55 -5.58 3.41 -4.60
CA ASP A 55 -6.21 2.22 -5.20
C ASP A 55 -5.53 0.88 -4.88
N ALA A 56 -4.20 0.76 -4.98
CA ALA A 56 -3.48 -0.45 -4.58
C ALA A 56 -2.17 -0.15 -3.83
N CYS A 57 -1.76 -1.08 -2.96
CA CYS A 57 -0.47 -1.03 -2.27
C CYS A 57 0.67 -1.53 -3.18
N PRO A 58 1.93 -1.19 -2.87
CA PRO A 58 3.08 -1.76 -3.55
C PRO A 58 3.24 -3.24 -3.19
N CYS A 59 4.08 -3.95 -3.95
CA CYS A 59 4.40 -5.35 -3.66
C CYS A 59 5.14 -5.51 -2.33
N VAL A 60 4.91 -6.64 -1.66
CA VAL A 60 5.63 -7.01 -0.44
C VAL A 60 7.13 -7.10 -0.69
N SER A 61 7.51 -7.59 -1.87
CA SER A 61 8.91 -7.70 -2.33
C SER A 61 9.57 -6.34 -2.62
N GLY A 62 8.78 -5.28 -2.80
CA GLY A 62 9.27 -3.94 -3.11
C GLY A 62 8.58 -3.32 -4.33
N ILE A 63 8.68 -2.00 -4.47
CA ILE A 63 8.11 -1.26 -5.61
C ILE A 63 8.74 -1.67 -6.94
N ASP A 64 10.01 -2.09 -6.94
CA ASP A 64 10.72 -2.56 -8.14
C ASP A 64 10.09 -3.82 -8.77
N TYR A 65 9.34 -4.59 -7.98
CA TYR A 65 8.65 -5.79 -8.44
C TYR A 65 7.22 -5.53 -8.97
N CYS A 66 6.80 -4.26 -8.95
CA CYS A 66 5.55 -3.80 -9.52
C CYS A 66 5.79 -3.15 -10.90
N PRO A 67 5.80 -3.92 -12.00
CA PRO A 67 5.95 -3.35 -13.34
C PRO A 67 4.78 -2.40 -13.67
N LEU A 68 5.08 -1.21 -14.21
CA LEU A 68 4.04 -0.27 -14.67
C LEU A 68 3.14 -0.85 -15.77
N SER A 69 3.63 -1.85 -16.53
CA SER A 69 2.90 -2.41 -17.67
C SER A 69 1.73 -3.30 -17.25
N THR A 70 1.90 -4.12 -16.21
CA THR A 70 0.87 -5.07 -15.78
C THR A 70 0.29 -4.73 -14.42
N ALA A 71 0.95 -3.86 -13.64
CA ALA A 71 0.53 -3.51 -12.29
C ALA A 71 0.26 -4.76 -11.42
N ILE A 72 1.04 -5.83 -11.62
CA ILE A 72 0.92 -7.12 -10.90
C ILE A 72 2.27 -7.49 -10.31
N CYS A 73 2.28 -7.91 -9.05
CA CYS A 73 3.50 -8.36 -8.40
C CYS A 73 4.03 -9.64 -9.03
N THR A 74 5.25 -9.58 -9.54
CA THR A 74 5.91 -10.72 -10.19
C THR A 74 6.64 -11.64 -9.21
N LYS A 75 7.02 -11.12 -8.04
CA LYS A 75 7.80 -11.85 -7.03
C LYS A 75 7.28 -11.63 -5.63
#